data_AF-A0A954PT44-F1
#
_entry.id   AF-A0A954PT44-F1
#
_cell.length_a   1.000
_cell.length_b   1.000
_cell.length_c   1.000
_cell.angle_alpha   90.00
_cell.angle_beta   90.00
_cell.angle_gamma   90.00
#
_symmetry.space_group_name_H-M   'P 1'
#
loop_
_entity.id
_entity.type
_entity.pdbx_description
1 polymer ?
#
loop_
_entity_poly.entity_id
_entity_poly.type
_entity_poly.pdbx_seq_one_letter_code
_entity_poly.pdbx_strand_id
1 'polypeptide(L)'
;MTNVRTGDAIVAESFLDVRAKLLEIAATLDRIDRASDGATLGDRAGNQRDLLLQATEILLSDGPDRAARLQQLFSRQYEPDWRDQFGFNEAERV
;
A
#
# COMPACT_ATOMS: atom_id res chain seq x y z
N MET A 1 7.51 -32.66 4.53
CA MET A 1 8.44 -32.13 3.51
C MET A 1 7.98 -30.74 3.15
N THR A 2 8.70 -29.70 3.59
CA THR A 2 8.43 -28.32 3.17
C THR A 2 8.86 -28.20 1.72
N ASN A 3 7.92 -27.94 0.81
CA ASN A 3 8.20 -27.78 -0.61
C ASN A 3 8.86 -26.40 -0.80
N VAL A 4 10.19 -26.36 -0.70
CA VAL A 4 10.97 -25.13 -0.87
C VAL A 4 10.95 -24.76 -2.35
N ARG A 5 10.15 -23.76 -2.72
CA ARG A 5 10.18 -23.18 -4.07
C ARG A 5 11.47 -22.39 -4.25
N THR A 6 12.11 -22.57 -5.40
CA THR A 6 13.29 -21.77 -5.78
C THR A 6 12.86 -20.36 -6.22
N GLY A 7 13.79 -19.41 -6.20
CA GLY A 7 13.55 -18.06 -6.73
C GLY A 7 13.11 -18.09 -8.20
N ASP A 8 13.77 -18.91 -9.02
CA ASP A 8 13.45 -19.06 -10.44
C ASP A 8 12.02 -19.55 -10.68
N ALA A 9 11.54 -20.50 -9.87
CA ALA A 9 10.17 -20.99 -9.96
C ALA A 9 9.16 -19.88 -9.61
N ILE A 10 9.43 -19.11 -8.56
CA ILE A 10 8.56 -17.99 -8.15
C ILE A 10 8.52 -16.92 -9.26
N VAL A 11 9.65 -16.57 -9.84
CA VAL A 11 9.70 -15.60 -10.95
C VAL A 11 8.91 -16.12 -12.15
N ALA A 12 9.13 -17.36 -12.58
CA ALA A 12 8.42 -17.94 -13.72
C ALA A 12 6.90 -17.98 -13.51
N GLU A 13 6.45 -18.36 -12.30
CA GLU A 13 5.03 -18.44 -11.95
C GLU A 13 4.36 -17.06 -11.86
N SER A 14 5.08 -16.03 -11.40
CA SER A 14 4.48 -14.72 -11.07
C SER A 14 4.74 -13.60 -12.08
N PHE A 15 5.65 -13.81 -13.06
CA PHE A 15 6.14 -12.74 -13.93
C PHE A 15 5.01 -11.98 -14.66
N LEU A 16 4.08 -12.70 -15.28
CA LEU A 16 3.00 -12.07 -16.05
C LEU A 16 2.01 -11.32 -15.15
N ASP A 17 1.67 -11.89 -14.00
CA ASP A 17 0.75 -11.27 -13.03
C ASP A 17 1.35 -10.00 -12.42
N VAL A 18 2.63 -10.04 -12.02
CA VAL A 18 3.33 -8.87 -11.50
C VAL A 18 3.47 -7.82 -12.58
N ARG A 19 3.82 -8.19 -13.81
CA ARG A 19 3.90 -7.26 -14.95
C ARG A 19 2.57 -6.56 -15.22
N ALA A 20 1.45 -7.27 -15.18
CA ALA A 20 0.13 -6.69 -15.37
C ALA A 20 -0.17 -5.65 -14.29
N LYS A 21 0.09 -5.97 -13.02
CA LYS A 21 -0.08 -5.03 -11.89
C LYS A 21 0.80 -3.78 -12.04
N LEU A 22 2.05 -3.95 -12.47
CA LEU A 22 2.94 -2.81 -12.72
C LEU A 22 2.40 -1.88 -13.82
N LEU A 23 1.85 -2.44 -14.90
CA LEU A 23 1.24 -1.65 -15.97
C LEU A 23 -0.04 -0.93 -15.50
N GLU A 24 -0.86 -1.57 -14.68
CA GLU A 24 -2.06 -0.94 -14.10
C GLU A 24 -1.71 0.25 -13.20
N ILE A 25 -0.68 0.11 -12.36
CA ILE A 25 -0.16 1.18 -11.50
C ILE A 25 0.34 2.33 -12.38
N ALA A 26 1.22 2.04 -13.34
CA ALA A 26 1.79 3.05 -14.23
C ALA A 26 0.69 3.80 -15.01
N ALA A 27 -0.25 3.09 -15.62
CA ALA A 27 -1.36 3.69 -16.36
C ALA A 27 -2.30 4.52 -15.47
N THR A 28 -2.39 4.22 -14.17
CA THR A 28 -3.16 5.03 -13.21
C THR A 28 -2.45 6.33 -12.88
N LEU A 29 -1.13 6.27 -12.60
CA LEU A 29 -0.32 7.47 -12.35
C LEU A 29 -0.31 8.40 -13.57
N ASP A 30 -0.13 7.83 -14.77
CA ASP A 30 -0.23 8.55 -16.05
C ASP A 30 -1.56 9.31 -16.19
N ARG A 31 -2.68 8.67 -15.84
CA ARG A 31 -4.01 9.28 -15.92
C ARG A 31 -4.17 10.41 -14.90
N ILE A 32 -3.64 10.26 -13.69
CA ILE A 32 -3.64 11.30 -12.67
C ILE A 32 -2.86 12.52 -13.18
N ASP A 33 -1.64 12.29 -13.68
CA ASP A 33 -0.78 13.37 -14.14
C ASP A 33 -1.38 14.09 -15.36
N ARG A 34 -1.94 13.35 -16.33
CA ARG A 34 -2.66 13.93 -17.47
C ARG A 34 -3.92 14.70 -17.07
N ALA A 35 -4.68 14.19 -16.11
CA ALA A 35 -5.93 14.83 -15.67
C ALA A 35 -5.69 16.06 -14.78
N SER A 36 -4.53 16.11 -14.11
CA SER A 36 -4.14 17.26 -13.30
C SER A 36 -3.76 18.46 -14.18
N ASP A 37 -3.28 18.26 -15.42
CA ASP A 37 -2.93 19.31 -16.39
C ASP A 37 -2.09 20.45 -15.79
N GLY A 38 -1.12 20.10 -14.93
CA GLY A 38 -0.28 21.06 -14.20
C GLY A 38 -0.95 21.77 -13.01
N ALA A 39 -2.25 21.53 -12.77
CA ALA A 39 -2.95 21.98 -11.57
C ALA A 39 -2.62 21.09 -10.36
N THR A 40 -2.56 21.71 -9.19
CA THR A 40 -2.37 21.00 -7.93
C THR A 40 -3.62 20.20 -7.57
N LEU A 41 -3.45 18.92 -7.22
CA LEU A 41 -4.52 18.11 -6.65
C LEU A 41 -4.97 18.71 -5.30
N GLY A 42 -6.25 18.58 -4.96
CA GLY A 42 -6.72 18.93 -3.63
C GLY A 42 -6.03 18.08 -2.54
N ASP A 43 -5.89 18.63 -1.33
CA ASP A 43 -5.06 18.08 -0.25
C ASP A 43 -5.23 16.57 -0.03
N ARG A 44 -6.48 16.09 0.05
CA ARG A 44 -6.74 14.65 0.24
C ARG A 44 -6.21 13.80 -0.91
N ALA A 45 -6.45 14.21 -2.16
CA ALA A 45 -6.01 13.47 -3.34
C ALA A 45 -4.49 13.56 -3.52
N GLY A 46 -3.88 14.71 -3.21
CA GLY A 46 -2.44 14.90 -3.18
C GLY A 46 -1.77 13.94 -2.18
N ASN A 47 -2.24 13.91 -0.93
CA ASN A 47 -1.73 13.00 0.09
C ASN A 47 -1.85 11.52 -0.34
N GLN A 48 -2.96 11.13 -0.98
CA GLN A 48 -3.14 9.77 -1.49
C GLN A 48 -2.18 9.45 -2.64
N ARG A 49 -1.92 10.40 -3.54
CA ARG A 49 -0.92 10.25 -4.61
C ARG A 49 0.48 10.07 -4.01
N ASP A 50 0.83 10.85 -2.99
CA ASP A 50 2.13 10.77 -2.34
C ASP A 50 2.34 9.41 -1.63
N LEU A 51 1.29 8.84 -1.02
CA LEU A 51 1.34 7.48 -0.48
C LEU A 51 1.59 6.42 -1.57
N LEU A 52 1.02 6.58 -2.77
CA LEU A 52 1.29 5.67 -3.89
C LEU A 52 2.74 5.77 -4.39
N LEU A 53 3.32 6.97 -4.38
CA LEU A 53 4.73 7.18 -4.74
C LEU A 53 5.65 6.55 -3.69
N GLN A 54 5.41 6.79 -2.39
CA GLN A 54 6.15 6.16 -1.30
C GLN A 54 6.03 4.62 -1.34
N ALA A 55 4.86 4.09 -1.66
CA ALA A 55 4.67 2.65 -1.86
C ALA A 55 5.56 2.09 -2.97
N THR A 56 5.73 2.85 -4.06
CA THR A 56 6.62 2.48 -5.17
C THR A 56 8.08 2.45 -4.73
N GLU A 57 8.51 3.40 -3.90
CA GLU A 57 9.86 3.40 -3.31
C GLU A 57 10.10 2.20 -2.41
N ILE A 58 9.11 1.79 -1.60
CA ILE A 58 9.19 0.56 -0.79
C ILE A 58 9.38 -0.66 -1.70
N LEU A 59 8.68 -0.73 -2.82
CA LEU A 59 8.82 -1.85 -3.77
C LEU A 59 10.22 -1.94 -4.38
N LEU A 60 10.91 -0.81 -4.55
CA LEU A 60 12.28 -0.75 -5.09
C LEU A 60 13.37 -1.04 -4.05
N SER A 61 13.05 -0.98 -2.75
CA SER A 61 14.02 -1.26 -1.68
C SER A 61 14.41 -2.74 -1.61
N ASP A 62 15.53 -3.06 -0.95
CA ASP A 62 15.99 -4.44 -0.73
C ASP A 62 15.28 -5.13 0.46
N GLY A 63 15.36 -6.47 0.52
CA GLY A 63 14.89 -7.27 1.66
C GLY A 63 13.50 -7.92 1.50
N PRO A 64 13.15 -8.91 2.33
CA PRO A 64 11.91 -9.69 2.16
C PRO A 64 10.65 -9.06 2.78
N ASP A 65 10.70 -7.85 3.34
CA ASP A 65 9.65 -7.26 4.18
C ASP A 65 8.78 -6.18 3.49
N ARG A 66 8.91 -6.01 2.17
CA ARG A 66 8.17 -4.99 1.39
C ARG A 66 6.67 -5.01 1.64
N ALA A 67 6.07 -6.20 1.72
CA ALA A 67 4.63 -6.33 1.96
C ALA A 67 4.20 -5.78 3.34
N ALA A 68 4.98 -6.07 4.39
CA ALA A 68 4.70 -5.55 5.74
C ALA A 68 4.85 -4.03 5.79
N ARG A 69 5.88 -3.49 5.13
CA ARG A 69 6.11 -2.05 5.04
C ARG A 69 5.02 -1.33 4.26
N LEU A 70 4.55 -1.91 3.14
CA LEU A 70 3.38 -1.40 2.41
C LEU A 70 2.13 -1.39 3.29
N GLN A 71 1.87 -2.48 4.02
CA GLN A 71 0.73 -2.55 4.93
C GLN A 71 0.80 -1.47 6.01
N GLN A 72 1.98 -1.23 6.59
CA GLN A 72 2.19 -0.18 7.58
C GLN A 72 1.99 1.21 6.98
N LEU A 73 2.49 1.49 5.77
CA LEU A 73 2.31 2.76 5.07
C LEU A 73 0.83 3.13 4.89
N PHE A 74 -0.02 2.15 4.61
CA PHE A 74 -1.46 2.37 4.42
C PHE A 74 -2.29 2.18 5.70
N SER A 75 -1.66 1.85 6.83
CA SER A 75 -2.35 1.72 8.11
C SER A 75 -2.56 3.09 8.75
N ARG A 76 -3.64 3.22 9.53
CA ARG A 76 -3.78 4.37 10.44
C ARG A 76 -2.78 4.24 11.58
N GLN A 77 -2.36 5.35 12.14
CA GLN A 77 -1.61 5.31 13.40
C GLN A 77 -2.47 4.64 14.48
N TYR A 78 -1.81 3.91 15.36
CA TYR A 78 -2.46 3.32 16.51
C TYR A 78 -2.92 4.44 17.44
N GLU A 79 -4.24 4.56 17.63
CA GLU A 79 -4.86 5.51 18.56
C GLU A 79 -5.01 4.80 19.91
N PRO A 80 -4.21 5.12 20.95
CA PRO A 80 -4.28 4.43 22.24
C PRO A 80 -5.66 4.51 22.90
N ASP A 81 -6.38 5.61 22.68
CA ASP A 81 -7.68 5.91 23.28
C ASP A 81 -8.86 5.44 22.40
N TRP A 82 -8.63 4.54 21.43
CA TRP A 82 -9.68 4.10 20.51
C TRP A 82 -10.88 3.49 21.24
N ARG A 83 -10.66 2.76 22.34
CA ARG A 83 -11.77 2.18 23.13
C ARG A 83 -12.69 3.25 23.72
N ASP A 84 -12.10 4.36 24.17
CA ASP A 84 -12.83 5.49 24.74
C ASP A 84 -13.59 6.22 23.64
N GLN A 85 -12.93 6.47 22.49
CA GLN A 85 -13.56 7.13 21.34
C GLN A 85 -14.75 6.35 20.76
N PHE A 86 -14.71 5.02 20.82
CA PHE A 86 -15.78 4.16 20.30
C PHE A 86 -16.73 3.62 21.39
N GLY A 87 -16.62 4.11 22.64
CA GLY A 87 -17.55 3.78 23.73
C GLY A 87 -17.48 2.33 24.22
N PHE A 88 -16.33 1.65 24.06
CA PHE A 88 -16.14 0.26 24.47
C PHE A 88 -15.66 0.09 25.92
N ASN A 89 -15.67 1.13 26.74
CA ASN A 89 -15.41 0.99 28.16
C ASN A 89 -16.62 0.37 28.86
N GLU A 90 -16.46 -0.87 29.32
CA GLU A 90 -17.41 -1.66 30.10
C GLU A 90 -17.64 -1.07 31.52
N ALA A 91 -18.17 0.15 31.59
CA ALA A 91 -18.69 0.74 32.83
C ALA A 91 -20.23 0.73 32.89
N GLU A 92 -20.93 0.33 31.82
CA GLU A 92 -22.42 0.34 31.73
C GLU A 92 -23.02 -1.06 31.52
N ARG A 93 -22.43 -2.09 32.13
CA ARG A 93 -23.05 -3.43 32.24
C ARG A 93 -23.24 -3.80 33.72
N VAL A 94 -24.14 -3.10 34.42
CA VAL A 94 -24.75 -3.54 35.68
C VAL A 94 -26.23 -3.20 35.68
#